data_AF-A0A0G1V4D5-F1
#
_entry.id   AF-A0A0G1V4D5-F1
#
_cell.length_a   1.000
_cell.length_b   1.000
_cell.length_c   1.000
_cell.angle_alpha   90.00
_cell.angle_beta   90.00
_cell.angle_gamma   90.00
#
_symmetry.space_group_name_H-M   'P 1'
#
loop_
_entity.id
_entity.type
_entity.pdbx_description
1 polymer ?
#
loop_
_entity_poly.entity_id
_entity_poly.type
_entity_poly.pdbx_seq_one_letter_code
_entity_poly.pdbx_strand_id
1 'polypeptide(L)' 'MMLSRDSSSIMLQTDPGTSEKSTAVLSQLRLVDAKRLRRLIGYVSEEDIVLLKEKLKGLIP' A
#
# COMPACT_ATOMS: atom_id res chain seq x y z
N MET A 1 6.72 -24.15 11.14
CA MET A 1 6.85 -23.49 9.83
C MET A 1 6.66 -22.00 10.04
N MET A 2 7.69 -21.22 9.76
CA MET A 2 7.69 -19.76 9.89
C MET A 2 6.65 -19.15 8.95
N LEU A 3 5.76 -18.33 9.49
CA LEU A 3 4.89 -17.43 8.73
C LEU A 3 5.80 -16.42 8.00
N SER A 4 6.14 -16.69 6.75
CA SER A 4 6.71 -15.70 5.84
C SER A 4 5.77 -14.50 5.84
N ARG A 5 6.19 -13.40 6.45
CA ARG A 5 5.53 -12.10 6.28
C ARG A 5 5.73 -11.71 4.83
N ASP A 6 4.69 -11.84 4.01
CA ASP A 6 4.74 -11.55 2.57
C ASP A 6 5.25 -10.12 2.32
N SER A 7 6.47 -10.01 1.80
CA SER A 7 7.10 -8.74 1.39
C SER A 7 6.29 -7.96 0.35
N SER A 8 5.30 -8.61 -0.28
CA SER A 8 4.44 -8.09 -1.33
C SER A 8 3.20 -7.33 -0.83
N SER A 9 3.02 -7.15 0.48
CA SER A 9 1.84 -6.48 1.03
C SER A 9 2.14 -5.45 2.14
N ILE A 10 1.32 -4.40 2.24
CA ILE A 10 1.39 -3.38 3.31
C ILE A 10 -0.01 -3.18 3.90
N MET A 11 -0.08 -3.16 5.23
CA MET A 11 -1.30 -2.77 5.94
C MET A 11 -1.39 -1.25 5.96
N LEU A 12 -2.48 -0.69 5.46
CA LEU A 12 -2.77 0.73 5.53
C LEU A 12 -3.91 0.95 6.52
N GLN A 13 -3.74 1.91 7.43
CA GLN A 13 -4.88 2.45 8.17
C GLN A 13 -5.64 3.37 7.22
N THR A 14 -6.88 3.02 6.91
CA THR A 14 -7.83 3.93 6.27
C THR A 14 -8.42 4.88 7.31
N ASP A 15 -9.05 5.96 6.85
CA ASP A 15 -9.57 7.10 7.62
C ASP A 15 -9.94 6.83 9.10
N PRO A 16 -9.72 7.80 10.00
CA PRO A 16 -9.99 7.67 11.44
C PRO A 16 -11.45 7.36 11.82
N GLY A 17 -12.38 7.33 10.87
CA GLY A 17 -13.79 6.93 11.07
C GLY A 17 -14.13 5.48 10.67
N THR A 18 -13.18 4.73 10.11
CA THR A 18 -13.38 3.36 9.60
C THR A 18 -12.46 2.37 10.31
N SER A 19 -13.03 1.42 11.04
CA SER A 19 -12.30 0.38 11.79
C SER A 19 -11.69 -0.74 10.89
N GLU A 20 -11.81 -0.59 9.57
CA GLU A 20 -11.43 -1.63 8.63
C GLU A 20 -9.97 -1.50 8.22
N LYS A 21 -9.18 -2.55 8.51
CA LYS A 21 -7.78 -2.63 8.08
C LYS A 21 -7.74 -3.06 6.62
N SER A 22 -7.15 -2.22 5.76
CA SER A 22 -6.98 -2.52 4.35
C SER A 22 -5.55 -2.99 4.06
N THR A 23 -5.39 -3.95 3.16
CA THR A 23 -4.08 -4.44 2.70
C THR A 23 -3.83 -4.00 1.26
N ALA A 24 -2.73 -3.27 1.04
CA ALA A 24 -2.23 -2.96 -0.29
C ALA A 24 -1.39 -4.12 -0.83
N VAL A 25 -1.70 -4.60 -2.04
CA VAL A 25 -0.97 -5.68 -2.73
C VAL A 25 0.00 -5.08 -3.74
N LEU A 26 1.29 -5.01 -3.37
CA LEU A 26 2.32 -4.32 -4.14
C LEU A 26 2.72 -5.05 -5.42
N SER A 27 2.55 -6.37 -5.47
CA SER A 27 2.80 -7.16 -6.69
C SER A 27 1.84 -6.83 -7.85
N GLN A 28 0.72 -6.15 -7.56
CA GLN A 28 -0.27 -5.73 -8.56
C GLN A 28 -0.10 -4.28 -9.00
N LEU A 29 1.09 -3.69 -8.79
CA LEU A 29 1.35 -2.31 -9.17
C LEU A 29 1.21 -2.12 -10.69
N ARG A 30 0.47 -1.08 -11.07
CA ARG A 30 0.18 -0.77 -12.48
C ARG A 30 0.11 0.73 -12.69
N LEU A 31 0.51 1.16 -13.89
CA LEU A 31 0.25 2.53 -14.34
C LEU A 31 -1.24 2.66 -14.68
N VAL A 32 -1.85 3.76 -14.24
CA VAL A 32 -3.27 4.07 -14.52
C VAL A 32 -3.38 5.50 -15.02
N ASP A 33 -4.30 5.74 -15.95
CA ASP A 33 -4.64 7.10 -16.37
C ASP A 33 -5.31 7.85 -15.20
N ALA A 34 -4.82 9.05 -14.92
CA ALA A 34 -5.37 9.93 -13.89
C ALA A 34 -6.86 10.23 -14.08
N LYS A 35 -7.38 10.20 -15.32
CA LYS A 35 -8.83 10.36 -15.61
C LYS A 35 -9.71 9.29 -14.94
N ARG A 36 -9.13 8.15 -14.54
CA ARG A 36 -9.84 7.07 -13.82
C ARG A 36 -9.98 7.34 -12.33
N LEU A 37 -9.24 8.30 -11.78
CA LEU A 37 -9.29 8.67 -10.37
C LEU A 37 -10.39 9.72 -10.17
N ARG A 38 -11.41 9.40 -9.35
CA ARG A 38 -12.59 10.26 -9.17
C ARG A 38 -12.54 11.12 -7.92
N ARG A 39 -11.95 10.62 -6.83
CA ARG A 39 -12.00 11.23 -5.49
C ARG A 39 -10.72 10.93 -4.72
N LEU A 40 -10.32 11.87 -3.87
CA LEU A 40 -9.35 11.65 -2.81
C LEU A 40 -10.06 10.95 -1.63
N ILE A 41 -9.48 9.87 -1.12
CA ILE A 41 -10.09 9.05 -0.04
C ILE A 41 -9.35 9.25 1.29
N GLY A 42 -8.13 9.80 1.28
CA GLY A 42 -7.39 10.03 2.51
C GLY A 42 -5.93 10.36 2.23
N TYR A 43 -5.15 10.36 3.30
CA TYR A 43 -3.72 10.62 3.26
C TYR A 43 -2.97 9.41 3.84
N VAL A 44 -1.73 9.24 3.39
CA VAL A 44 -0.80 8.25 3.94
C VAL A 44 0.25 9.00 4.77
N SER A 45 0.70 8.39 5.86
CA SER A 45 1.76 8.97 6.70
C SER A 45 3.11 8.96 5.97
N GLU A 46 4.04 9.81 6.40
CA GLU A 46 5.39 9.83 5.82
C GLU A 46 6.13 8.52 6.15
N GLU A 47 5.93 7.97 7.34
CA GLU A 47 6.51 6.70 7.78
C GLU A 47 6.05 5.54 6.90
N ASP A 48 4.76 5.50 6.56
CA ASP A 48 4.20 4.48 5.66
C ASP A 48 4.75 4.63 4.23
N ILE A 49 5.03 5.86 3.77
CA ILE A 49 5.70 6.09 2.48
C ILE A 49 7.12 5.52 2.48
N VAL A 50 7.88 5.71 3.56
CA VAL A 50 9.24 5.15 3.67
C VAL A 50 9.18 3.63 3.61
N LEU A 51 8.27 3.00 4.36
CA LEU A 51 8.06 1.55 4.34
C LEU A 51 7.64 1.04 2.95
N LEU A 52 6.77 1.78 2.26
CA LEU A 52 6.33 1.48 0.90
C LEU A 52 7.50 1.45 -0.08
N LYS A 53 8.37 2.47 -0.04
CA LYS A 53 9.54 2.55 -0.93
C LYS A 53 10.50 1.37 -0.73
N GLU A 54 10.79 1.01 0.51
CA GLU A 54 11.69 -0.13 0.82
C GLU A 54 11.12 -1.45 0.30
N LYS A 55 9.82 -1.69 0.48
CA LYS A 55 9.17 -2.90 -0.04
C LYS A 55 9.12 -2.93 -1.57
N LEU A 56 8.88 -1.78 -2.22
CA LEU A 56 8.89 -1.69 -3.68
C LEU A 56 10.28 -1.98 -4.27
N LYS A 57 11.36 -1.49 -3.64
CA LYS A 57 12.73 -1.82 -4.07
C LYS A 57 12.99 -3.32 -4.05
N GLY A 58 12.47 -4.03 -3.04
CA GLY A 58 12.61 -5.49 -2.94
C GLY A 58 11.80 -6.30 -3.96
N LEU A 59 10.91 -5.66 -4.74
CA LEU A 59 10.07 -6.31 -5.75
C LEU A 59 10.56 -6.07 -7.19
N ILE A 60 11.46 -5.11 -7.39
CA ILE A 60 12.05 -4.83 -8.70
C ILE A 60 13.33 -5.67 -8.79
N PRO A 61 13.48 -6.54 -9.81
CA PRO A 61 14.68 -7.36 -10.00
C PRO A 61 15.94 -6.54 -10.30
#